data_AF-A0AAW9EDL2-F1
#
_entry.id   AF-A0AAW9EDL2-F1
#
_cell.length_a   1.000
_cell.length_b   1.000
_cell.length_c   1.000
_cell.angle_alpha   90.00
_cell.angle_beta   90.00
_cell.angle_gamma   90.00
#
_symmetry.space_group_name_H-M   'P 1'
#
loop_
_entity.id
_entity.type
_entity.pdbx_description
1 polymer ?
#
loop_
_entity_poly.entity_id
_entity_poly.type
_entity_poly.pdbx_seq_one_letter_code
_entity_poly.pdbx_strand_id
1 'polypeptide(L)' 'RKITRLEMVLAIVGTMKAGKSTTINAIVGTEVLPNRNRPMTALPTLIRHTPGQKEPVLHFSHVAPIDALMKVLQ' A
#
# COMPACT_ATOMS: atom_id res chain seq x y z
N ARG A 1 -14.61 -17.45 -5.20
CA ARG A 1 -14.89 -15.99 -5.25
C ARG A 1 -13.88 -15.18 -6.08
N LYS A 2 -12.56 -15.39 -5.95
CA LYS A 2 -11.55 -14.65 -6.76
C LYS A 2 -11.56 -15.02 -8.26
N ILE A 3 -11.67 -16.31 -8.59
CA ILE A 3 -11.71 -16.81 -9.98
C ILE A 3 -12.92 -16.24 -10.75
N THR A 4 -14.10 -16.22 -10.13
CA THR A 4 -15.31 -15.67 -10.74
C THR A 4 -15.27 -14.14 -10.92
N ARG A 5 -14.35 -13.44 -10.25
CA ARG A 5 -14.12 -11.99 -10.38
C ARG A 5 -12.84 -11.67 -11.18
N LEU A 6 -12.17 -12.67 -11.73
CA LEU A 6 -10.90 -12.53 -12.46
C LEU A 6 -9.83 -11.75 -11.66
N GLU A 7 -9.81 -11.94 -10.33
CA GLU A 7 -8.86 -11.27 -9.46
C GLU A 7 -7.49 -11.97 -9.48
N MET A 8 -6.43 -11.25 -9.85
CA MET A 8 -5.04 -11.68 -9.70
C MET A 8 -4.48 -11.21 -8.35
N VAL A 9 -3.63 -12.03 -7.71
CA VAL A 9 -2.82 -11.63 -6.56
C VAL A 9 -1.34 -11.68 -6.97
N LEU A 10 -0.67 -10.55 -6.89
CA LEU A 10 0.77 -10.42 -7.15
C LEU A 10 1.51 -10.11 -5.85
N ALA A 11 2.45 -10.97 -5.46
CA ALA A 11 3.34 -10.73 -4.33
C ALA A 11 4.65 -10.11 -4.84
N ILE A 12 5.00 -8.92 -4.34
CA ILE A 12 6.25 -8.24 -4.68
C ILE A 12 7.12 -8.18 -3.43
N VAL A 13 8.25 -8.90 -3.46
CA VAL A 13 9.19 -9.04 -2.34
C VAL A 13 10.58 -8.61 -2.77
N GLY A 14 11.35 -8.04 -1.86
CA GLY A 14 12.72 -7.60 -2.12
C GLY A 14 13.22 -6.67 -1.04
N THR A 15 14.53 -6.47 -0.98
CA THR A 15 15.18 -5.56 -0.03
C THR A 15 14.70 -4.12 -0.20
N MET A 16 14.91 -3.30 0.82
CA MET A 16 14.55 -1.89 0.78
C MET A 16 15.26 -1.20 -0.40
N LYS A 17 14.57 -0.27 -1.08
CA LYS A 17 15.04 0.42 -2.29
C LYS A 17 15.25 -0.45 -3.55
N ALA A 18 14.79 -1.70 -3.58
CA ALA A 18 14.80 -2.55 -4.78
C ALA A 18 13.78 -2.13 -5.88
N GLY A 19 13.26 -0.90 -5.86
CA GLY A 19 12.30 -0.41 -6.88
C GLY A 19 10.85 -0.90 -6.73
N LYS A 20 10.49 -1.64 -5.68
CA LYS A 20 9.14 -2.21 -5.49
C LYS A 20 8.00 -1.20 -5.63
N SER A 21 8.09 -0.06 -4.93
CA SER A 21 7.05 0.98 -5.00
C SER A 21 6.96 1.60 -6.39
N THR A 22 8.10 1.76 -7.08
CA THR A 22 8.16 2.24 -8.47
C THR A 22 7.45 1.28 -9.41
N THR A 23 7.73 -0.02 -9.30
CA THR A 23 7.08 -1.05 -10.13
C THR A 23 5.57 -1.09 -9.89
N ILE A 24 5.13 -0.98 -8.64
CA ILE A 24 3.71 -0.91 -8.28
C ILE A 24 3.05 0.32 -8.90
N ASN A 25 3.62 1.51 -8.71
CA ASN A 25 3.06 2.75 -9.27
C ASN A 25 2.99 2.70 -10.81
N ALA A 26 3.97 2.07 -11.47
CA ALA A 26 3.94 1.85 -12.91
C ALA A 26 2.82 0.89 -13.35
N ILE A 27 2.57 -0.19 -12.61
CA ILE A 27 1.45 -1.12 -12.89
C ILE A 27 0.09 -0.42 -12.69
N VAL A 28 -0.05 0.38 -11.62
CA VAL A 28 -1.30 1.09 -11.31
C VAL A 28 -1.50 2.28 -12.25
N GLY A 29 -0.41 2.86 -12.79
CA GLY A 29 -0.45 4.05 -13.65
C GLY A 29 -0.59 5.36 -12.87
N THR A 30 -0.43 5.35 -11.55
CA THR A 30 -0.47 6.54 -10.68
C THR A 30 0.39 6.35 -9.44
N GLU A 31 0.80 7.46 -8.81
CA GLU A 31 1.65 7.45 -7.62
C GLU A 31 0.84 7.12 -6.34
N VAL A 32 0.48 5.85 -6.17
CA VAL A 32 -0.26 5.37 -4.98
C VAL A 32 0.62 5.14 -3.76
N LEU A 33 1.87 4.74 -3.97
CA LEU A 33 2.85 4.57 -2.91
C LEU A 33 3.88 5.70 -2.96
N PRO A 34 4.34 6.21 -1.81
CA PRO A 34 5.43 7.18 -1.80
C PRO A 34 6.68 6.56 -2.44
N ASN A 35 7.42 7.38 -3.21
CA ASN A 35 8.72 7.03 -3.80
C ASN A 35 9.79 8.10 -3.46
N ARG A 36 10.56 7.89 -2.39
CA ARG A 36 11.64 8.73 -1.85
C ARG A 36 12.81 7.83 -1.43
N ASN A 37 14.02 8.37 -1.39
CA ASN A 37 15.27 7.66 -1.04
C ASN A 37 15.38 7.18 0.43
N ARG A 38 14.28 7.10 1.19
CA ARG A 38 14.21 6.59 2.57
C ARG A 38 13.45 5.26 2.61
N PRO A 39 13.64 4.43 3.66
CA PRO A 39 12.70 3.36 3.99
C PRO A 39 11.24 3.82 3.84
N MET A 40 10.44 3.17 3.00
CA MET A 40 9.05 3.62 2.75
C MET A 40 7.97 2.61 3.10
N THR A 41 8.31 1.33 3.20
CA THR A 41 7.38 0.28 3.60
C THR A 41 8.04 -0.60 4.64
N ALA A 42 7.75 -0.32 5.90
CA ALA A 42 8.08 -1.20 7.04
C ALA A 42 6.91 -2.15 7.36
N LEU A 43 5.69 -1.79 6.97
CA LEU A 43 4.47 -2.57 7.17
C LEU A 43 4.09 -3.28 5.85
N PRO A 44 3.62 -4.54 5.91
CA PRO A 44 3.00 -5.18 4.76
C PRO A 44 1.80 -4.36 4.26
N THR A 45 1.88 -3.89 3.01
CA THR A 45 0.84 -3.07 2.38
C THR A 45 0.11 -3.88 1.33
N LEU A 46 -1.21 -4.02 1.46
CA LEU A 46 -2.06 -4.60 0.44
C LEU A 46 -2.66 -3.50 -0.42
N ILE A 47 -2.48 -3.60 -1.74
CA ILE A 47 -3.12 -2.72 -2.72
C ILE A 47 -4.19 -3.51 -3.44
N ARG A 48 -5.40 -2.94 -3.51
CA ARG A 48 -6.54 -3.59 -4.15
C ARG A 48 -7.28 -2.58 -5.02
N HIS A 49 -7.40 -2.92 -6.30
CA HIS A 49 -8.32 -2.23 -7.19
C HIS A 49 -9.77 -2.54 -6.79
N THR A 50 -10.57 -1.49 -6.59
CA THR A 50 -11.98 -1.60 -6.23
C THR A 50 -12.80 -0.85 -7.27
N PRO A 51 -13.74 -1.50 -7.99
CA PRO A 51 -14.55 -0.83 -9.01
C PRO A 51 -15.26 0.41 -8.44
N GLY A 52 -15.15 1.54 -9.16
CA GLY A 52 -15.76 2.81 -8.76
C GLY A 52 -14.89 3.68 -7.84
N GLN A 53 -13.78 3.18 -7.29
CA GLN A 53 -12.86 3.96 -6.48
C GLN A 53 -11.91 4.77 -7.38
N LYS A 54 -12.08 6.10 -7.41
CA LYS A 54 -11.24 6.99 -8.24
C LYS A 54 -9.99 7.47 -7.51
N GLU A 55 -10.09 7.72 -6.21
CA GLU A 55 -8.98 8.19 -5.37
C GLU A 55 -8.53 7.09 -4.41
N PRO A 56 -7.24 6.95 -4.09
CA PRO A 56 -6.77 5.95 -3.15
C PRO A 56 -7.27 6.23 -1.73
N VAL A 57 -7.85 5.22 -1.09
CA VAL A 57 -8.27 5.28 0.32
C VAL A 57 -7.37 4.37 1.15
N LEU A 58 -6.82 4.92 2.21
CA LEU A 58 -5.98 4.19 3.15
C LEU A 58 -6.82 3.63 4.29
N HIS A 59 -6.85 2.30 4.40
CA HIS A 59 -7.53 1.61 5.49
C HIS A 59 -6.51 1.04 6.48
N PHE A 60 -6.54 1.52 7.72
CA PHE A 60 -5.74 0.96 8.83
C PHE A 60 -6.62 0.08 9.71
N SER A 61 -6.47 -1.24 9.58
CA SER A 61 -7.27 -2.20 10.38
C SER A 61 -6.92 -2.16 11.88
N HIS A 62 -5.71 -1.73 12.23
CA HIS A 62 -5.20 -1.69 13.61
C HIS A 62 -4.63 -0.31 13.92
N VAL A 63 -5.49 0.71 13.91
CA VAL A 63 -5.08 2.12 14.10
C VAL A 63 -4.78 2.48 15.56
N ALA A 64 -5.32 1.74 16.54
CA ALA A 64 -5.23 2.07 17.96
C ALA A 64 -3.81 2.35 18.50
N PRO A 65 -2.75 1.61 18.12
CA PRO A 65 -1.38 1.93 18.55
C PRO A 65 -0.87 3.27 18.00
N ILE A 66 -1.26 3.62 16.77
CA ILE A 66 -0.90 4.90 16.14
C ILE A 66 -1.61 6.03 16.87
N ASP A 67 -2.91 5.89 17.14
CA ASP A 67 -3.69 6.89 17.86
C ASP A 67 -3.14 7.12 19.28
N ALA A 68 -2.75 6.05 19.98
CA ALA A 68 -2.13 6.14 21.29
C ALA A 68 -0.80 6.90 21.23
N LEU A 69 0.04 6.61 20.23
CA LEU A 69 1.31 7.32 20.03
C LEU A 69 1.08 8.80 19.70
N MET A 70 0.14 9.12 18.82
CA MET A 70 -0.18 10.49 18.43
C MET A 70 -0.62 11.33 19.64
N LYS A 71 -1.38 10.75 20.58
CA LYS A 71 -1.78 11.42 21.82
C LYS A 71 -0.62 11.69 22.78
N VAL A 72 0.43 10.87 22.75
CA VAL A 72 1.63 11.05 23.59
C VAL A 72 2.57 12.11 23.00
N LEU A 73 2.54 12.28 21.68
CA LEU A 73 3.40 13.22 20.96
C LEU A 73 2.81 14.63 20.79
N GLN A 74 1.54 14.83 21.18
CA GLN A 74 0.87 16.14 21.27
C GLN A 74 1.08 16.76 22.64
#